data_AF-A0A968CLX6-F1
#
_entry.id   AF-A0A968CLX6-F1
#
_cell.length_a   1.000
_cell.length_b   1.000
_cell.length_c   1.000
_cell.angle_alpha   90.00
_cell.angle_beta   90.00
_cell.angle_gamma   90.00
#
_symmetry.space_group_name_H-M   'P 1'
#
loop_
_entity.id
_entity.type
_entity.pdbx_description
1 polymer ?
#
loop_
_entity_poly.entity_id
_entity_poly.type
_entity_poly.pdbx_seq_one_letter_code
_entity_poly.pdbx_strand_id
1 'polypeptide(L)'
;PPARALVLGAGVAGLQAIATVRRLGAKTAGYDIRPEAAEQIQSLGATFVGGPLADQGPDSGGYAKEVSDEVKAQQQEALAKHVAESDLIITTAAVPGRPAPRLISAEMVETMKPGAVIVDLAAPTGGNCEVTVPGETIV
;
A
#
# COMPACT_ATOMS: atom_id res chain seq x y z
N PRO A 1 -9.54 19.81 -6.95
CA PRO A 1 -10.08 18.42 -6.92
C PRO A 1 -9.73 17.78 -5.56
N PRO A 2 -10.46 16.77 -5.06
CA PRO A 2 -10.08 16.07 -3.83
C PRO A 2 -8.73 15.37 -4.01
N ALA A 3 -7.93 15.31 -2.94
CA ALA A 3 -6.65 14.61 -2.93
C ALA A 3 -6.85 13.10 -3.18
N ARG A 4 -5.84 12.47 -3.79
CA ARG A 4 -5.75 11.02 -4.02
C ARG A 4 -4.86 10.40 -2.96
N ALA A 5 -5.42 9.50 -2.16
CA ALA A 5 -4.70 8.79 -1.11
C ALA A 5 -4.59 7.30 -1.47
N LEU A 6 -3.39 6.74 -1.34
CA LEU A 6 -3.13 5.30 -1.49
C LEU A 6 -2.66 4.73 -0.16
N VAL A 7 -3.23 3.61 0.27
CA VAL A 7 -2.81 2.91 1.49
C VAL A 7 -2.32 1.52 1.13
N LEU A 8 -1.06 1.23 1.47
CA LEU A 8 -0.42 -0.07 1.23
C LEU A 8 -0.39 -0.89 2.52
N GLY A 9 -1.09 -2.03 2.51
CA GLY A 9 -1.42 -2.82 3.67
C GLY A 9 -2.75 -2.40 4.29
N ALA A 10 -3.61 -3.37 4.58
CA ALA A 10 -4.91 -3.20 5.20
C ALA A 10 -5.04 -4.07 6.45
N GLY A 11 -4.01 -4.02 7.30
CA GLY A 11 -4.12 -4.39 8.71
C GLY A 11 -4.83 -3.30 9.51
N VAL A 12 -4.71 -3.35 10.84
CA VAL A 12 -5.34 -2.37 11.75
C VAL A 12 -4.98 -0.92 11.40
N ALA A 13 -3.68 -0.64 11.21
CA ALA A 13 -3.20 0.71 10.88
C ALA A 13 -3.71 1.16 9.50
N GLY A 14 -3.63 0.29 8.50
CA GLY A 14 -4.06 0.58 7.13
C GLY A 14 -5.55 0.87 7.01
N LEU A 15 -6.40 0.03 7.59
CA LEU A 15 -7.85 0.25 7.58
C LEU A 15 -8.25 1.54 8.32
N GLN A 16 -7.58 1.85 9.43
CA GLN A 16 -7.80 3.10 10.13
C GLN A 16 -7.33 4.31 9.30
N ALA A 17 -6.21 4.19 8.59
CA ALA A 17 -5.74 5.21 7.67
C ALA A 17 -6.77 5.45 6.57
N ILE A 18 -7.25 4.39 5.89
CA ILE A 18 -8.30 4.46 4.85
C ILE A 18 -9.54 5.18 5.37
N ALA A 19 -10.07 4.76 6.53
CA ALA A 19 -11.26 5.38 7.11
C ALA A 19 -11.04 6.88 7.40
N THR A 20 -9.86 7.23 7.88
CA THR A 20 -9.50 8.61 8.26
C THR A 20 -9.36 9.51 7.03
N VAL A 21 -8.58 9.12 6.03
CA VAL A 21 -8.40 9.94 4.81
C VAL A 21 -9.70 10.08 4.02
N ARG A 22 -10.57 9.06 4.05
CA ARG A 22 -11.91 9.15 3.48
C ARG A 22 -12.81 10.13 4.22
N ARG A 23 -12.78 10.14 5.55
CA ARG A 23 -13.51 11.14 6.37
C ARG A 23 -13.06 12.57 6.06
N LEU A 24 -11.81 12.75 5.63
CA LEU A 24 -11.26 14.03 5.16
C LEU A 24 -11.63 14.37 3.69
N GLY A 25 -12.33 13.47 2.99
CA GLY A 25 -12.82 13.70 1.62
C GLY A 25 -11.88 13.26 0.51
N ALA A 26 -10.81 12.51 0.81
CA ALA A 26 -9.87 12.04 -0.21
C ALA A 26 -10.46 10.89 -1.07
N LYS A 27 -10.13 10.89 -2.36
CA LYS A 27 -10.31 9.71 -3.22
C LYS A 27 -9.29 8.66 -2.80
N THR A 28 -9.76 7.60 -2.17
CA THR A 28 -8.89 6.66 -1.46
C THR A 28 -8.85 5.31 -2.16
N ALA A 29 -7.65 4.78 -2.37
CA ALA A 29 -7.39 3.44 -2.84
C ALA A 29 -6.59 2.66 -1.79
N GLY A 30 -6.76 1.35 -1.74
CA GLY A 30 -6.06 0.45 -0.81
C GLY A 30 -5.52 -0.78 -1.53
N TYR A 31 -4.36 -1.27 -1.11
CA TYR A 31 -3.73 -2.49 -1.59
C TYR A 31 -3.41 -3.40 -0.42
N ASP A 32 -3.67 -4.69 -0.55
CA ASP A 32 -3.20 -5.74 0.35
C ASP A 32 -3.10 -7.05 -0.45
N ILE A 33 -2.19 -7.92 -0.05
CA ILE A 33 -1.97 -9.22 -0.69
C ILE A 33 -3.03 -10.26 -0.27
N ARG A 34 -3.74 -10.00 0.83
CA ARG A 34 -4.73 -10.92 1.42
C ARG A 34 -6.11 -10.76 0.76
N PRO A 35 -6.75 -11.85 0.30
CA PRO A 35 -8.10 -11.82 -0.28
C PRO A 35 -9.15 -11.11 0.58
N GLU A 36 -9.19 -11.41 1.87
CA GLU A 36 -10.17 -10.86 2.80
C GLU A 36 -10.03 -9.34 3.02
N ALA A 37 -8.84 -8.80 2.77
CA ALA A 37 -8.60 -7.38 2.93
C ALA A 37 -9.25 -6.56 1.80
N ALA A 38 -9.48 -7.14 0.62
CA ALA A 38 -10.16 -6.46 -0.48
C ALA A 38 -11.59 -6.05 -0.08
N GLU A 39 -12.35 -6.97 0.53
CA GLU A 39 -13.71 -6.70 1.02
C GLU A 39 -13.71 -5.63 2.13
N GLN A 40 -12.72 -5.65 3.02
CA GLN A 40 -12.58 -4.66 4.09
C GLN A 40 -12.30 -3.25 3.54
N ILE A 41 -11.37 -3.14 2.58
CA ILE A 41 -11.04 -1.88 1.89
C ILE A 41 -12.29 -1.32 1.19
N GLN A 42 -13.02 -2.17 0.48
CA GLN A 42 -14.22 -1.79 -0.25
C GLN A 42 -15.38 -1.42 0.68
N SER A 43 -15.53 -2.09 1.82
CA SER A 43 -16.55 -1.79 2.84
C SER A 43 -16.35 -0.41 3.48
N LEU A 44 -15.09 0.06 3.55
CA LEU A 44 -14.78 1.43 3.94
C LEU A 44 -15.02 2.45 2.81
N GLY A 45 -15.35 1.99 1.61
CA GLY A 45 -15.65 2.77 0.41
C GLY A 45 -14.41 3.14 -0.43
N ALA A 46 -13.24 2.55 -0.16
CA ALA A 46 -12.04 2.74 -0.95
C ALA A 46 -11.99 1.78 -2.15
N THR A 47 -11.25 2.16 -3.20
CA THR A 47 -10.99 1.28 -4.35
C THR A 47 -9.90 0.28 -4.00
N PHE A 48 -10.13 -1.01 -4.23
CA PHE A 48 -9.09 -2.03 -4.10
C PHE A 48 -8.15 -2.02 -5.31
N VAL A 49 -6.84 -1.98 -5.06
CA VAL A 49 -5.76 -2.08 -6.05
C VAL A 49 -5.24 -3.52 -6.00
N GLY A 50 -5.08 -4.18 -7.14
CA GLY A 50 -4.58 -5.56 -7.21
C GLY A 50 -5.41 -6.52 -8.07
N GLY A 51 -6.56 -6.08 -8.58
CA GLY A 51 -7.42 -6.90 -9.45
C GLY A 51 -8.08 -8.07 -8.70
N PRO A 52 -8.60 -9.09 -9.40
CA PRO A 52 -9.04 -10.32 -8.75
C PRO A 52 -7.82 -10.97 -8.11
N LEU A 53 -7.79 -11.02 -6.78
CA LEU A 53 -6.81 -11.86 -6.09
C LEU A 53 -7.11 -13.31 -6.49
N ALA A 54 -6.12 -14.00 -7.05
CA ALA A 54 -6.24 -15.43 -7.31
C ALA A 54 -6.67 -16.12 -6.00
N ASP A 55 -7.50 -17.16 -6.10
CA ASP A 55 -8.14 -17.89 -4.99
C ASP A 55 -7.11 -18.71 -4.17
N GLN A 56 -6.05 -18.03 -3.72
CA GLN A 56 -4.94 -18.55 -2.96
C GLN A 56 -5.22 -18.25 -1.50
N GLY A 57 -5.99 -19.15 -0.88
CA GLY A 57 -6.30 -19.08 0.54
C GLY A 57 -5.04 -18.88 1.40
N PRO A 58 -5.19 -18.28 2.59
CA PRO A 58 -4.08 -17.92 3.46
C PRO A 58 -3.19 -19.13 3.80
N ASP A 59 -1.91 -18.88 4.06
CA ASP A 59 -1.05 -19.86 4.72
C ASP A 59 -1.52 -20.11 6.16
N SER A 60 -0.89 -21.08 6.85
CA SER A 60 -1.23 -21.45 8.23
C SER A 60 -1.14 -20.29 9.25
N GLY A 61 -0.55 -19.15 8.88
CA GLY A 61 -0.40 -17.96 9.73
C GLY A 61 -1.27 -16.77 9.31
N GLY A 62 -2.11 -16.89 8.28
CA GLY A 62 -2.89 -15.76 7.76
C GLY A 62 -2.13 -14.86 6.77
N TYR A 63 -0.99 -15.31 6.25
CA TYR A 63 -0.20 -14.58 5.24
C TYR A 63 -0.44 -15.15 3.84
N ALA A 64 -0.31 -14.31 2.81
CA ALA A 64 -0.53 -14.75 1.44
C ALA A 64 0.60 -15.67 0.94
N LYS A 65 0.23 -16.73 0.21
CA LYS A 65 1.19 -17.58 -0.54
C LYS A 65 1.86 -16.78 -1.67
N GLU A 66 3.07 -17.20 -2.06
CA GLU A 66 3.75 -16.61 -3.21
C GLU A 66 2.90 -16.75 -4.48
N VAL A 67 2.46 -15.60 -5.01
CA VAL A 67 1.79 -15.48 -6.31
C VAL A 67 2.78 -15.69 -7.46
N SER A 68 2.28 -16.12 -8.63
CA SER A 68 3.10 -16.27 -9.84
C SER A 68 3.72 -14.94 -10.28
N ASP A 69 4.85 -15.01 -10.98
CA ASP A 69 5.58 -13.81 -11.40
C ASP A 69 4.77 -12.91 -12.34
N GLU A 70 3.87 -13.49 -13.13
CA GLU A 70 2.93 -12.75 -13.99
C GLU A 70 1.92 -11.93 -13.17
N VAL A 71 1.37 -12.50 -12.10
CA VAL A 71 0.45 -11.79 -11.19
C VAL A 71 1.20 -10.72 -10.41
N LYS A 72 2.43 -11.00 -9.97
CA LYS A 72 3.29 -10.00 -9.33
C LYS A 72 3.58 -8.83 -10.26
N ALA A 73 3.89 -9.09 -11.53
CA ALA A 73 4.15 -8.04 -12.52
C ALA A 73 2.91 -7.16 -12.76
N GLN A 74 1.73 -7.76 -12.92
CA GLN A 74 0.48 -7.02 -13.07
C GLN A 74 0.14 -6.19 -11.83
N GLN A 75 0.37 -6.72 -10.63
CA GLN A 75 0.17 -5.97 -9.39
C GLN A 75 1.16 -4.80 -9.27
N GLN A 76 2.42 -5.02 -9.63
CA GLN A 76 3.44 -3.97 -9.65
C GLN A 76 3.10 -2.85 -10.64
N GLU A 77 2.65 -3.18 -11.85
CA GLU A 77 2.22 -2.19 -12.84
C GLU A 77 1.00 -1.38 -12.35
N ALA A 78 0.00 -2.08 -11.80
CA ALA A 78 -1.19 -1.44 -11.23
C ALA A 78 -0.82 -0.52 -10.05
N LEU A 79 0.12 -0.95 -9.21
CA LEU A 79 0.61 -0.19 -8.08
C LEU A 79 1.38 1.04 -8.53
N ALA A 80 2.31 0.91 -9.49
CA ALA A 80 3.10 2.01 -10.03
C ALA A 80 2.21 3.14 -10.55
N LYS A 81 1.13 2.81 -11.27
CA LYS A 81 0.15 3.79 -11.74
C LYS A 81 -0.52 4.54 -10.59
N HIS A 82 -0.92 3.83 -9.53
CA HIS A 82 -1.54 4.47 -8.37
C HIS A 82 -0.54 5.32 -7.59
N VAL A 83 0.72 4.90 -7.48
CA VAL A 83 1.79 5.69 -6.84
C VAL A 83 1.97 7.02 -7.57
N ALA A 84 2.17 7.00 -8.89
CA ALA A 84 2.36 8.21 -9.70
C ALA A 84 1.19 9.21 -9.59
N GLU A 85 -0.04 8.69 -9.48
CA GLU A 85 -1.25 9.52 -9.40
C GLU A 85 -1.57 10.03 -7.98
N SER A 86 -0.92 9.50 -6.94
CA SER A 86 -1.24 9.79 -5.53
C SER A 86 -0.65 11.11 -5.04
N ASP A 87 -1.40 11.81 -4.20
CA ASP A 87 -0.94 13.00 -3.48
C ASP A 87 -0.46 12.62 -2.06
N LEU A 88 -0.99 11.51 -1.52
CA LEU A 88 -0.60 10.94 -0.23
C LEU A 88 -0.50 9.41 -0.35
N ILE A 89 0.59 8.83 0.14
CA ILE A 89 0.74 7.38 0.28
C ILE A 89 1.03 7.06 1.74
N ILE A 90 0.31 6.09 2.30
CA ILE A 90 0.54 5.57 3.66
C ILE A 90 0.90 4.10 3.55
N THR A 91 2.09 3.71 3.98
CA THR A 91 2.53 2.31 3.93
C THR A 91 2.56 1.69 5.32
N THR A 92 1.98 0.50 5.44
CA THR A 92 1.77 -0.20 6.71
C THR A 92 2.11 -1.69 6.63
N ALA A 93 2.69 -2.14 5.53
CA ALA A 93 2.96 -3.54 5.29
C ALA A 93 4.12 -4.02 6.16
N ALA A 94 3.84 -4.96 7.06
CA ALA A 94 4.82 -5.54 7.96
C ALA A 94 4.60 -7.05 8.09
N VAL A 95 5.69 -7.80 8.16
CA VAL A 95 5.68 -9.25 8.42
C VAL A 95 6.49 -9.49 9.70
N PRO A 96 5.90 -10.09 10.75
CA PRO A 96 6.61 -10.36 11.99
C PRO A 96 7.90 -11.16 11.76
N GLY A 97 8.99 -10.71 12.37
CA GLY A 97 10.30 -11.37 12.29
C GLY A 97 11.00 -11.25 10.94
N ARG A 98 10.47 -10.46 9.99
CA ARG A 98 11.11 -10.19 8.70
C ARG A 98 11.24 -8.68 8.45
N PRO A 99 12.21 -8.26 7.62
CA PRO A 99 12.26 -6.89 7.12
C PRO A 99 10.95 -6.50 6.43
N ALA A 100 10.61 -5.21 6.48
CA ALA A 100 9.48 -4.67 5.74
C ALA A 100 9.65 -4.94 4.23
N PRO A 101 8.60 -5.39 3.51
CA PRO A 101 8.68 -5.57 2.07
C PRO A 101 8.83 -4.21 1.38
N ARG A 102 9.72 -4.11 0.40
CA ARG A 102 9.85 -2.93 -0.47
C ARG A 102 8.71 -2.95 -1.50
N LEU A 103 7.76 -2.04 -1.33
CA LEU A 103 6.58 -1.91 -2.20
C LEU A 103 6.67 -0.70 -3.12
N ILE A 104 7.43 0.32 -2.73
CA ILE A 104 7.61 1.56 -3.50
C ILE A 104 9.11 1.70 -3.79
N SER A 105 9.47 1.53 -5.06
CA SER A 105 10.86 1.73 -5.51
C SER A 105 11.21 3.21 -5.63
N ALA A 106 12.50 3.53 -5.67
CA ALA A 106 12.96 4.90 -5.90
C ALA A 106 12.42 5.48 -7.22
N GLU A 107 12.36 4.67 -8.28
CA GLU A 107 11.83 5.08 -9.59
C GLU A 107 10.33 5.40 -9.51
N MET A 108 9.56 4.65 -8.70
CA MET A 108 8.16 4.98 -8.47
C MET A 108 8.01 6.34 -7.77
N VAL A 109 8.88 6.65 -6.80
CA VAL A 109 8.86 7.96 -6.12
C VAL A 109 9.15 9.09 -7.10
N GLU A 110 10.09 8.91 -8.02
CA GLU A 110 10.41 9.91 -9.05
C GLU A 110 9.22 10.22 -9.99
N THR A 111 8.29 9.28 -10.15
CA THR A 111 7.08 9.49 -10.96
C THR A 111 5.96 10.24 -10.24
N MET A 112 6.09 10.44 -8.92
CA MET A 112 5.09 11.11 -8.11
C MET A 112 5.04 12.61 -8.43
N LYS A 113 3.87 13.21 -8.17
CA LYS A 113 3.71 14.66 -8.34
C LYS A 113 4.60 15.40 -7.33
N PRO A 114 5.19 16.55 -7.72
CA PRO A 114 5.84 17.44 -6.77
C PRO A 114 4.89 17.81 -5.62
N GLY A 115 5.38 17.69 -4.38
CA GLY A 115 4.60 17.95 -3.16
C GLY A 115 3.73 16.78 -2.68
N ALA A 116 3.75 15.63 -3.37
CA ALA A 116 3.15 14.41 -2.85
C ALA A 116 3.93 13.89 -1.62
N VAL A 117 3.23 13.23 -0.70
CA VAL A 117 3.79 12.80 0.59
C VAL A 117 3.71 11.29 0.75
N ILE A 118 4.78 10.66 1.24
CA ILE A 118 4.78 9.27 1.69
C ILE A 118 4.95 9.25 3.21
N VAL A 119 4.09 8.49 3.90
CA VAL A 119 4.17 8.21 5.33
C VAL A 119 4.42 6.72 5.52
N ASP A 120 5.65 6.36 5.90
CA ASP A 120 6.09 4.98 6.02
C ASP A 120 6.08 4.47 7.46
N LEU A 121 5.01 3.77 7.85
CA LEU A 121 4.87 3.22 9.20
C LEU A 121 5.78 2.01 9.42
N ALA A 122 6.31 1.41 8.35
CA ALA A 122 7.24 0.28 8.43
C ALA A 122 8.72 0.71 8.47
N ALA A 123 9.00 2.02 8.55
CA ALA A 123 10.36 2.57 8.63
C ALA A 123 11.26 1.87 9.68
N PRO A 124 10.80 1.56 10.91
CA PRO A 124 11.65 0.91 11.91
C PRO A 124 12.16 -0.49 11.54
N THR A 125 11.49 -1.18 10.61
CA THR A 125 11.86 -2.53 10.16
C THR A 125 12.41 -2.55 8.72
N GLY A 126 12.86 -1.39 8.23
CA GLY A 126 13.48 -1.22 6.92
C GLY A 126 12.73 -0.25 6.01
N GLY A 127 11.43 -0.08 6.20
CA GLY A 127 10.57 0.77 5.35
C GLY A 127 9.99 0.03 4.15
N ASN A 128 8.76 0.40 3.77
CA ASN A 128 8.16 -0.07 2.52
C ASN A 128 8.58 0.74 1.30
N CYS A 129 9.13 1.94 1.50
CA CYS A 129 9.65 2.79 0.44
C CYS A 129 11.19 2.76 0.44
N GLU A 130 11.82 2.60 -0.73
CA GLU A 130 13.28 2.48 -0.85
C GLU A 130 14.04 3.72 -0.40
N VAL A 131 13.43 4.90 -0.52
CA VAL A 131 14.06 6.17 -0.11
C VAL A 131 13.80 6.51 1.37
N THR A 132 13.07 5.68 2.12
CA THR A 132 12.82 5.91 3.54
C THR A 132 14.12 5.88 4.35
N VAL A 133 14.39 6.95 5.09
CA VAL A 133 15.41 7.00 6.14
C VAL A 133 14.69 7.01 7.51
N PRO A 134 14.82 5.95 8.33
CA PRO A 134 14.07 5.85 9.58
C PRO A 134 14.36 6.99 10.55
N GLY A 135 13.29 7.63 11.04
CA GLY A 135 13.39 8.75 11.99
C GLY A 135 13.67 10.11 11.35
N GLU A 136 13.77 10.18 10.02
CA GLU A 136 14.02 11.42 9.29
C GLU A 136 12.83 11.84 8.44
N THR A 137 12.72 13.15 8.20
CA THR A 137 11.80 13.72 7.21
C THR A 137 12.62 14.19 6.03
N ILE A 138 12.36 13.62 4.85
CA ILE A 138 13.05 13.95 3.60
C ILE A 138 12.17 14.93 2.83
N VAL A 139 12.76 16.02 2.32
CA VAL A 139 12.07 17.12 1.62
C VAL A 139 12.76 17.42 0.30
#